data_AF-A0A8B3PHC1-F1
#
_entry.id   AF-A0A8B3PHC1-F1
#
_cell.length_a   1.000
_cell.length_b   1.000
_cell.length_c   1.000
_cell.angle_alpha   90.00
_cell.angle_beta   90.00
_cell.angle_gamma   90.00
#
_symmetry.space_group_name_H-M   'P 1'
#
loop_
_entity.id
_entity.type
_entity.pdbx_description
1 polymer ?
#
loop_
_entity_poly.entity_id
_entity_poly.type
_entity_poly.pdbx_seq_one_letter_code
_entity_poly.pdbx_strand_id
1 'polypeptide(L)'
;MAGAAKGSVAEMFTDADMLRLQQDQHQHDQRNHTDILHLSKNDRLKHYGLHFAKYVGRLARGSAEPISYERTLVDTVLVSLSAANTLHQHMVATTGLSKEARQIDPLRTYADAAGRFADACEKIDHLEEFIPIARKANADIMSWALQQADERKLDLGERLRQRRGELRGRQFYIAD
;
A
#
# COMPACT_ATOMS: atom_id res chain seq x y z
N MET A 1 -28.85 -26.38 -2.46
CA MET A 1 -27.47 -26.87 -2.39
C MET A 1 -26.55 -25.66 -2.28
N ALA A 2 -25.71 -25.64 -1.24
CA ALA A 2 -24.83 -24.53 -0.92
C ALA A 2 -23.70 -24.42 -1.96
N GLY A 3 -23.62 -23.28 -2.65
CA GLY A 3 -22.47 -22.91 -3.46
C GLY A 3 -21.30 -22.58 -2.54
N ALA A 4 -20.24 -23.39 -2.60
CA ALA A 4 -19.01 -23.13 -1.87
C ALA A 4 -18.37 -21.82 -2.35
N ALA A 5 -18.31 -20.82 -1.47
CA ALA A 5 -17.47 -19.65 -1.67
C ALA A 5 -16.00 -20.08 -1.58
N LYS A 6 -15.38 -20.33 -2.74
CA LYS A 6 -13.92 -20.37 -2.89
C LYS A 6 -13.45 -18.96 -3.24
N GLY A 7 -12.37 -18.53 -2.60
CA GLY A 7 -11.84 -17.18 -2.64
C GLY A 7 -11.14 -16.85 -1.33
N SER A 8 -10.01 -17.50 -1.07
CA SER A 8 -9.08 -17.05 -0.01
C SER A 8 -8.21 -15.93 -0.59
N VAL A 9 -7.74 -14.98 0.22
CA VAL A 9 -6.73 -13.96 -0.17
C VAL A 9 -5.51 -14.58 -0.88
N ALA A 10 -5.16 -15.84 -0.55
CA ALA A 10 -4.09 -16.59 -1.20
C ALA A 10 -4.37 -16.98 -2.68
N GLU A 11 -5.63 -16.90 -3.12
CA GLU A 11 -6.03 -17.09 -4.53
C GLU A 11 -6.00 -15.77 -5.32
N MET A 12 -5.82 -14.62 -4.65
CA MET A 12 -5.96 -13.30 -5.28
C MET A 12 -4.68 -12.82 -6.00
N PHE A 13 -3.49 -13.12 -5.46
CA PHE A 13 -2.20 -12.84 -6.10
C PHE A 13 -1.19 -13.91 -5.73
N THR A 14 -0.39 -14.36 -6.70
CA THR A 14 0.80 -15.18 -6.46
C THR A 14 2.02 -14.31 -6.10
N ASP A 15 3.10 -14.91 -5.59
CA ASP A 15 4.37 -14.17 -5.41
C ASP A 15 4.89 -13.58 -6.74
N ALA A 16 4.67 -14.27 -7.86
CA ALA A 16 5.01 -13.76 -9.19
C ALA A 16 4.15 -12.54 -9.57
N ASP A 17 2.87 -12.54 -9.19
CA ASP A 17 2.02 -11.36 -9.39
C ASP A 17 2.46 -10.18 -8.53
N MET A 18 2.80 -10.43 -7.26
CA MET A 18 3.31 -9.38 -6.36
C MET A 18 4.61 -8.79 -6.88
N LEU A 19 5.52 -9.62 -7.38
CA LEU A 19 6.76 -9.17 -8.02
C LEU A 19 6.46 -8.29 -9.24
N ARG A 20 5.55 -8.73 -10.11
CA ARG A 20 5.12 -7.94 -11.28
C ARG A 20 4.53 -6.59 -10.85
N LEU A 21 3.68 -6.56 -9.83
CA LEU A 21 3.11 -5.32 -9.30
C LEU A 21 4.19 -4.37 -8.77
N GLN A 22 5.21 -4.89 -8.08
CA GLN A 22 6.37 -4.11 -7.61
C GLN A 22 7.17 -3.52 -8.78
N GLN A 23 7.44 -4.33 -9.81
CA GLN A 23 8.16 -3.91 -11.02
C GLN A 23 7.37 -2.84 -11.79
N ASP A 24 6.07 -3.03 -11.97
CA ASP A 24 5.21 -2.04 -12.62
C ASP A 24 5.18 -0.73 -11.84
N GLN A 25 5.14 -0.79 -10.50
CA GLN A 25 5.20 0.42 -9.68
C GLN A 25 6.54 1.12 -9.80
N HIS A 26 7.64 0.36 -9.83
CA HIS A 26 8.97 0.91 -10.00
C HIS A 26 9.09 1.68 -11.33
N GLN A 27 8.64 1.08 -12.44
CA GLN A 27 8.62 1.74 -13.75
C GLN A 27 7.71 2.96 -13.76
N HIS A 28 6.53 2.86 -13.12
CA HIS A 28 5.61 3.99 -12.99
C HIS A 28 6.27 5.15 -12.25
N ASP A 29 6.92 4.90 -11.10
CA ASP A 29 7.56 5.93 -10.29
C ASP A 29 8.75 6.56 -11.02
N GLN A 30 9.55 5.75 -11.73
CA GLN A 30 10.66 6.22 -12.57
C GLN A 30 10.21 7.22 -13.62
N ARG A 31 9.08 6.95 -14.27
CA ARG A 31 8.54 7.84 -15.29
C ARG A 31 7.82 9.03 -14.64
N ASN A 32 6.93 8.81 -13.68
CA ASN A 32 5.91 9.79 -13.30
C ASN A 32 6.12 10.47 -11.93
N HIS A 33 7.11 10.06 -11.16
CA HIS A 33 7.41 10.60 -9.82
C HIS A 33 8.89 10.91 -9.67
N THR A 34 9.48 11.52 -10.71
CA THR A 34 10.90 11.89 -10.71
C THR A 34 11.24 12.82 -9.57
N ASP A 35 10.37 13.79 -9.25
CA ASP A 35 10.48 14.67 -8.09
C ASP A 35 10.69 13.90 -6.78
N ILE A 36 9.89 12.85 -6.55
CA ILE A 36 10.02 11.99 -5.36
C ILE A 36 11.24 11.07 -5.45
N LEU A 37 11.60 10.59 -6.64
CA LEU A 37 12.77 9.72 -6.80
C LEU A 37 14.12 10.42 -6.62
N HIS A 38 14.19 11.73 -6.85
CA HIS A 38 15.39 12.52 -6.60
C HIS A 38 15.60 12.83 -5.10
N LEU A 39 14.62 12.54 -4.25
CA LEU A 39 14.78 12.63 -2.80
C LEU A 39 15.72 11.53 -2.28
N SER A 40 16.34 11.78 -1.14
CA SER A 40 17.12 10.75 -0.45
C SER A 40 16.22 9.56 -0.07
N LYS A 41 16.82 8.37 0.11
CA LYS A 41 16.08 7.18 0.60
C LYS A 41 15.26 7.52 1.85
N ASN A 42 15.85 8.27 2.77
CA ASN A 42 15.25 8.64 4.04
C ASN A 42 14.03 9.57 3.82
N ASP A 43 14.17 10.59 2.98
CA ASP A 43 13.08 11.51 2.69
C ASP A 43 11.92 10.84 1.94
N ARG A 44 12.23 9.88 1.06
CA ARG A 44 11.21 9.04 0.41
C ARG A 44 10.42 8.23 1.42
N LEU A 45 11.10 7.61 2.39
CA LEU A 45 10.42 6.86 3.45
C LEU A 45 9.52 7.77 4.29
N LYS A 46 10.00 8.95 4.70
CA LYS A 46 9.18 9.95 5.39
C LYS A 46 7.97 10.35 4.56
N HIS A 47 8.14 10.58 3.26
CA HIS A 47 7.07 10.89 2.34
C HIS A 47 6.00 9.77 2.31
N TYR A 48 6.39 8.51 2.23
CA TYR A 48 5.44 7.39 2.29
C TYR A 48 4.77 7.26 3.67
N GLY A 49 5.49 7.53 4.76
CA GLY A 49 4.92 7.61 6.10
C GLY A 49 3.79 8.65 6.20
N LEU A 50 4.00 9.84 5.63
CA LEU A 50 2.95 10.87 5.54
C LEU A 50 1.75 10.40 4.72
N HIS A 51 1.97 9.63 3.64
CA HIS A 51 0.87 9.04 2.88
C HIS A 51 0.05 8.05 3.71
N PHE A 52 0.70 7.14 4.44
CA PHE A 52 0.00 6.18 5.29
C PHE A 52 -0.82 6.86 6.39
N ALA A 53 -0.25 7.83 7.09
CA ALA A 53 -0.97 8.61 8.11
C ALA A 53 -2.17 9.37 7.51
N LYS A 54 -1.99 10.01 6.35
CA LYS A 54 -3.07 10.66 5.60
C LYS A 54 -4.19 9.68 5.28
N TYR A 55 -3.85 8.48 4.79
CA TYR A 55 -4.83 7.46 4.41
C TYR A 55 -5.61 6.92 5.61
N VAL A 56 -4.99 6.75 6.78
CA VAL A 56 -5.73 6.46 8.04
C VAL A 56 -6.81 7.51 8.28
N GLY A 57 -6.45 8.80 8.19
CA GLY A 57 -7.40 9.90 8.40
C GLY A 57 -8.49 9.99 7.32
N ARG A 58 -8.23 9.55 6.09
CA ARG A 58 -9.26 9.45 5.04
C ARG A 58 -10.27 8.36 5.36
N LEU A 59 -9.78 7.16 5.72
CA LEU A 59 -10.62 6.02 6.06
C LEU A 59 -11.45 6.29 7.31
N ALA A 60 -10.85 6.90 8.34
CA ALA A 60 -11.53 7.26 9.59
C ALA A 60 -12.71 8.23 9.40
N ARG A 61 -12.64 9.11 8.39
CA ARG A 61 -13.70 10.08 8.11
C ARG A 61 -14.95 9.47 7.46
N GLY A 62 -14.88 8.23 6.98
CA GLY A 62 -16.04 7.52 6.44
C GLY A 62 -16.77 8.33 5.35
N SER A 63 -18.07 8.56 5.54
CA SER A 63 -18.91 9.30 4.57
C SER A 63 -18.58 10.79 4.45
N ALA A 64 -17.80 11.37 5.39
CA ALA A 64 -17.36 12.76 5.31
C ALA A 64 -16.11 12.95 4.43
N GLU A 65 -15.48 11.87 3.97
CA GLU A 65 -14.34 11.94 3.05
C GLU A 65 -14.83 11.92 1.59
N PRO A 66 -14.47 12.94 0.78
CA PRO A 66 -14.81 12.96 -0.65
C PRO A 66 -14.10 11.88 -1.47
N ILE A 67 -12.90 11.43 -1.06
CA ILE A 67 -12.17 10.35 -1.71
C ILE A 67 -12.70 8.99 -1.27
N SER A 68 -13.21 8.20 -2.22
CA SER A 68 -13.81 6.90 -1.89
C SER A 68 -12.86 5.96 -1.13
N TYR A 69 -13.46 5.04 -0.37
CA TYR A 69 -12.74 3.98 0.33
C TYR A 69 -11.88 3.16 -0.63
N GLU A 70 -12.46 2.69 -1.74
CA GLU A 70 -11.75 1.93 -2.77
C GLU A 70 -10.57 2.70 -3.35
N ARG A 71 -10.73 4.01 -3.58
CA ARG A 71 -9.65 4.85 -4.07
C ARG A 71 -8.50 4.93 -3.08
N THR A 72 -8.80 5.15 -1.80
CA THR A 72 -7.80 5.20 -0.73
C THR A 72 -7.10 3.84 -0.55
N LEU A 73 -7.83 2.75 -0.73
CA LEU A 73 -7.30 1.39 -0.71
C LEU A 73 -6.30 1.14 -1.84
N VAL A 74 -6.67 1.49 -3.08
CA VAL A 74 -5.79 1.36 -4.26
C VAL A 74 -4.55 2.24 -4.09
N ASP A 75 -4.73 3.49 -3.64
CA ASP A 75 -3.63 4.42 -3.35
C ASP A 75 -2.69 3.88 -2.25
N THR A 76 -3.22 3.13 -1.27
CA THR A 76 -2.42 2.46 -0.23
C THR A 76 -1.52 1.39 -0.83
N VAL A 77 -2.05 0.53 -1.70
CA VAL A 77 -1.25 -0.53 -2.36
C VAL A 77 -0.14 0.08 -3.20
N LEU A 78 -0.43 1.10 -4.01
CA LEU A 78 0.58 1.78 -4.83
C LEU A 78 1.72 2.34 -3.98
N VAL A 79 1.40 3.08 -2.90
CA VAL A 79 2.41 3.64 -2.00
C VAL A 79 3.18 2.54 -1.27
N SER A 80 2.54 1.45 -0.87
CA SER A 80 3.21 0.32 -0.22
C SER A 80 4.20 -0.38 -1.15
N LEU A 81 3.88 -0.50 -2.45
CA LEU A 81 4.83 -1.00 -3.47
C LEU A 81 6.02 -0.04 -3.64
N SER A 82 5.80 1.28 -3.70
CA SER A 82 6.87 2.29 -3.76
C SER A 82 7.77 2.27 -2.52
N ALA A 83 7.18 2.11 -1.33
CA ALA A 83 7.90 1.96 -0.07
C ALA A 83 8.73 0.66 -0.07
N ALA A 84 8.16 -0.46 -0.53
CA ALA A 84 8.86 -1.74 -0.63
C ALA A 84 10.08 -1.65 -1.56
N ASN A 85 9.91 -1.00 -2.72
CA ASN A 85 11.00 -0.75 -3.67
C ASN A 85 12.12 0.10 -3.04
N THR A 86 11.76 1.08 -2.21
CA THR A 86 12.72 1.95 -1.49
C THR A 86 13.44 1.22 -0.36
N LEU A 87 12.77 0.27 0.30
CA LEU A 87 13.32 -0.57 1.36
C LEU A 87 14.10 -1.79 0.84
N HIS A 88 14.16 -1.99 -0.48
CA HIS A 88 14.62 -3.23 -1.12
C HIS A 88 13.96 -4.46 -0.48
N GLN A 89 12.64 -4.38 -0.31
CA GLN A 89 11.81 -5.39 0.32
C GLN A 89 11.07 -6.17 -0.74
N HIS A 90 11.28 -7.49 -0.80
CA HIS A 90 10.48 -8.37 -1.63
C HIS A 90 9.08 -8.52 -1.01
N MET A 91 8.04 -8.08 -1.72
CA MET A 91 6.66 -8.27 -1.28
C MET A 91 6.21 -9.68 -1.65
N VAL A 92 5.65 -10.39 -0.69
CA VAL A 92 5.09 -11.73 -0.89
C VAL A 92 3.59 -11.67 -0.77
N ALA A 93 2.90 -12.55 -1.48
CA ALA A 93 1.48 -12.73 -1.30
C ALA A 93 1.25 -13.30 0.10
N THR A 94 0.59 -12.54 0.97
CA THR A 94 0.38 -13.02 2.33
C THR A 94 -0.62 -14.16 2.34
N THR A 95 -0.22 -15.28 2.94
CA THR A 95 -1.11 -16.39 3.23
C THR A 95 -2.19 -15.90 4.21
N GLY A 96 -3.44 -16.25 3.94
CA GLY A 96 -4.62 -15.65 4.58
C GLY A 96 -4.49 -15.51 6.09
N LEU A 97 -4.95 -14.36 6.60
CA LEU A 97 -4.96 -14.10 8.02
C LEU A 97 -5.93 -15.06 8.72
N SER A 98 -5.59 -15.43 9.95
CA SER A 98 -6.44 -16.26 10.79
C SER A 98 -7.79 -15.55 11.05
N LYS A 99 -8.85 -16.30 11.35
CA LYS A 99 -10.20 -15.73 11.56
C LYS A 99 -10.22 -14.66 12.65
N GLU A 100 -9.26 -14.69 13.58
CA GLU A 100 -9.06 -13.73 14.67
C GLU A 100 -8.62 -12.34 14.17
N ALA A 101 -8.08 -12.23 12.95
CA ALA A 101 -7.70 -10.95 12.34
C ALA A 101 -8.88 -10.22 11.70
N ARG A 102 -10.06 -10.86 11.59
CA ARG A 102 -11.32 -10.17 11.27
C ARG A 102 -11.77 -9.38 12.49
N GLN A 103 -11.09 -8.26 12.74
CA GLN A 103 -11.35 -7.40 13.88
C GLN A 103 -12.68 -6.63 13.71
N ILE A 104 -13.30 -6.30 14.85
CA ILE A 104 -14.50 -5.45 14.92
C ILE A 104 -14.24 -4.06 14.33
N ASP A 105 -13.00 -3.57 14.42
CA ASP A 105 -12.54 -2.32 13.81
C ASP A 105 -11.53 -2.62 12.69
N PRO A 106 -11.95 -2.55 11.41
CA PRO A 106 -11.05 -2.80 10.29
C PRO A 106 -9.94 -1.75 10.18
N LEU A 107 -10.06 -0.57 10.78
CA LEU A 107 -9.05 0.49 10.68
C LEU A 107 -7.89 0.30 11.66
N ARG A 108 -8.12 -0.40 12.78
CA ARG A 108 -7.12 -0.57 13.85
C ARG A 108 -5.79 -1.13 13.32
N THR A 109 -5.85 -2.19 12.50
CA THR A 109 -4.65 -2.82 11.93
C THR A 109 -3.87 -1.87 11.04
N TYR A 110 -4.57 -1.08 10.21
CA TYR A 110 -3.91 -0.05 9.39
C TYR A 110 -3.27 1.01 10.29
N ALA A 111 -4.05 1.58 11.22
CA ALA A 111 -3.63 2.68 12.06
C ALA A 111 -2.38 2.33 12.88
N ASP A 112 -2.35 1.12 13.45
CA ASP A 112 -1.15 0.58 14.12
C ASP A 112 0.05 0.47 13.18
N ALA A 113 -0.13 -0.14 12.00
CA ALA A 113 0.96 -0.32 11.04
C ALA A 113 1.48 1.02 10.49
N ALA A 114 0.60 1.98 10.22
CA ALA A 114 0.97 3.34 9.83
C ALA A 114 1.71 4.07 10.95
N GLY A 115 1.28 3.89 12.21
CA GLY A 115 1.97 4.43 13.39
C GLY A 115 3.38 3.88 13.54
N ARG A 116 3.57 2.55 13.38
CA ARG A 116 4.90 1.93 13.37
C ARG A 116 5.76 2.40 12.20
N PHE A 117 5.17 2.62 11.03
CA PHE A 117 5.91 3.20 9.91
C PHE A 117 6.36 4.63 10.22
N ALA A 118 5.51 5.43 10.88
CA ALA A 118 5.85 6.78 11.34
C ALA A 118 6.94 6.79 12.42
N ASP A 119 6.90 5.85 13.38
CA ASP A 119 7.99 5.64 14.35
C ASP A 119 9.31 5.33 13.61
N ALA A 120 9.29 4.44 12.62
CA ALA A 120 10.47 4.21 11.79
C ALA A 120 10.95 5.48 11.05
N CYS A 121 10.05 6.38 10.64
CA CYS A 121 10.41 7.67 10.07
C CYS A 121 11.05 8.62 11.11
N GLU A 122 10.59 8.61 12.35
CA GLU A 122 11.19 9.38 13.45
C GLU A 122 12.59 8.85 13.80
N LYS A 123 12.76 7.53 13.83
CA LYS A 123 14.05 6.87 14.09
C LYS A 123 15.15 7.22 13.09
N ILE A 124 14.77 7.56 11.85
CA ILE A 124 15.71 8.09 10.86
C ILE A 124 16.37 9.38 11.37
N ASP A 125 15.60 10.27 12.02
CA ASP A 125 16.10 11.55 12.53
C ASP A 125 16.97 11.39 13.77
N HIS A 126 16.69 10.37 14.58
CA HIS A 126 17.49 10.01 15.75
C HIS A 126 18.68 9.09 15.42
N LEU A 127 18.90 8.74 14.15
CA LEU A 127 19.95 7.81 13.69
C LEU A 127 19.86 6.42 14.35
N GLU A 128 18.64 5.97 14.65
CA GLU A 128 18.36 4.67 15.25
C GLU A 128 18.06 3.60 14.18
N GLU A 129 18.05 2.32 14.58
CA GLU A 129 17.64 1.24 13.68
C GLU A 129 16.14 1.33 13.34
N PHE A 130 15.83 1.55 12.06
CA PHE A 130 14.44 1.72 11.59
C PHE A 130 14.00 0.70 10.54
N ILE A 131 14.94 0.07 9.82
CA ILE A 131 14.64 -0.77 8.65
C ILE A 131 13.72 -1.96 8.99
N PRO A 132 13.94 -2.73 10.07
CA PRO A 132 13.04 -3.84 10.43
C PRO A 132 11.61 -3.37 10.71
N ILE A 133 11.47 -2.23 11.42
CA ILE A 133 10.19 -1.65 11.79
C ILE A 133 9.44 -1.19 10.54
N ALA A 134 10.11 -0.44 9.66
CA ALA A 134 9.54 0.03 8.39
C ALA A 134 9.10 -1.13 7.49
N ARG A 135 9.92 -2.18 7.34
CA ARG A 135 9.60 -3.37 6.53
C ARG A 135 8.38 -4.11 7.08
N LYS A 136 8.34 -4.34 8.39
CA LYS A 136 7.22 -5.04 9.03
C LYS A 136 5.93 -4.22 8.91
N ALA A 137 5.99 -2.92 9.20
CA ALA A 137 4.87 -2.01 9.05
C ALA A 137 4.34 -1.98 7.61
N ASN A 138 5.22 -1.86 6.61
CA ASN A 138 4.81 -1.86 5.20
C ASN A 138 4.14 -3.18 4.78
N ALA A 139 4.67 -4.32 5.25
CA ALA A 139 4.06 -5.62 4.98
C ALA A 139 2.66 -5.71 5.59
N ASP A 140 2.47 -5.24 6.82
CA ASP A 140 1.16 -5.26 7.49
C ASP A 140 0.15 -4.33 6.80
N ILE A 141 0.59 -3.17 6.30
CA ILE A 141 -0.24 -2.27 5.47
C ILE A 141 -0.65 -2.95 4.17
N MET A 142 0.28 -3.63 3.49
CA MET A 142 -0.01 -4.38 2.27
C MET A 142 -1.03 -5.50 2.55
N SER A 143 -0.79 -6.31 3.58
CA SER A 143 -1.71 -7.40 3.96
C SER A 143 -3.11 -6.88 4.26
N TRP A 144 -3.21 -5.80 5.01
CA TRP A 144 -4.49 -5.14 5.27
C TRP A 144 -5.17 -4.73 3.97
N ALA A 145 -4.44 -4.11 3.04
CA ALA A 145 -5.02 -3.62 1.81
C ALA A 145 -5.52 -4.78 0.91
N LEU A 146 -4.74 -5.86 0.81
CA LEU A 146 -5.15 -7.06 0.08
C LEU A 146 -6.40 -7.69 0.71
N GLN A 147 -6.48 -7.78 2.04
CA GLN A 147 -7.66 -8.27 2.73
C GLN A 147 -8.89 -7.39 2.47
N GLN A 148 -8.75 -6.07 2.54
CA GLN A 148 -9.88 -5.17 2.33
C GLN A 148 -10.39 -5.18 0.89
N ALA A 149 -9.51 -5.46 -0.09
CA ALA A 149 -9.88 -5.65 -1.48
C ALA A 149 -10.67 -6.96 -1.66
N ASP A 150 -10.18 -8.06 -1.06
CA ASP A 150 -10.86 -9.37 -1.08
C ASP A 150 -12.25 -9.31 -0.43
N GLU A 151 -12.36 -8.72 0.77
CA GLU A 151 -13.63 -8.56 1.49
C GLU A 151 -14.68 -7.77 0.68
N ARG A 152 -14.24 -6.85 -0.17
CA ARG A 152 -15.11 -6.04 -1.04
C ARG A 152 -15.25 -6.61 -2.44
N LYS A 153 -14.59 -7.73 -2.75
CA LYS A 153 -14.53 -8.34 -4.09
C LYS A 153 -14.08 -7.35 -5.16
N LEU A 154 -13.10 -6.51 -4.82
CA LEU A 154 -12.55 -5.51 -5.72
C LEU A 154 -11.60 -6.17 -6.72
N ASP A 155 -11.76 -5.91 -8.01
CA ASP A 155 -10.71 -6.24 -9.00
C ASP A 155 -9.54 -5.27 -8.80
N LEU A 156 -8.67 -5.61 -7.85
CA LEU A 156 -7.55 -4.77 -7.47
C LEU A 156 -6.56 -4.60 -8.64
N GLY A 157 -6.38 -5.63 -9.46
CA GLY A 157 -5.49 -5.57 -10.62
C GLY A 157 -5.94 -4.52 -11.65
N GLU A 158 -7.22 -4.53 -12.00
CA GLU A 158 -7.80 -3.52 -12.89
C GLU A 158 -7.74 -2.12 -12.27
N ARG A 159 -8.12 -1.97 -11.00
CA ARG A 159 -8.11 -0.68 -10.32
C ARG A 159 -6.71 -0.08 -10.20
N LEU A 160 -5.68 -0.89 -9.97
CA LEU A 160 -4.29 -0.44 -9.97
C LEU A 160 -3.86 0.06 -11.35
N ARG A 161 -4.22 -0.66 -12.43
CA ARG A 161 -3.94 -0.23 -13.80
C ARG A 161 -4.63 1.10 -14.13
N GLN A 162 -5.92 1.20 -13.85
CA GLN A 162 -6.71 2.41 -14.04
C GLN A 162 -6.08 3.58 -13.28
N ARG A 163 -5.75 3.36 -12.00
CA ARG A 163 -5.20 4.41 -11.15
C ARG A 163 -3.86 4.93 -11.64
N ARG A 164 -2.96 4.04 -12.08
CA ARG A 164 -1.67 4.44 -12.70
C ARG A 164 -1.90 5.24 -13.97
N GLY A 165 -2.87 4.86 -14.81
CA GLY A 165 -3.26 5.64 -15.99
C GLY A 165 -3.66 7.08 -15.63
N GLU A 166 -4.49 7.26 -14.61
CA GLU A 166 -4.88 8.59 -14.14
C GLU A 166 -3.72 9.40 -13.54
N LEU A 167 -2.75 8.74 -12.90
CA LEU A 167 -1.59 9.41 -12.31
C LEU A 167 -0.59 9.88 -13.38
N ARG A 168 -0.44 9.13 -14.48
CA ARG A 168 0.38 9.52 -15.64
C ARG A 168 -0.06 10.87 -16.21
N GLY A 169 -1.37 11.06 -16.39
CA GLY A 169 -1.93 12.29 -16.95
C GLY A 169 -1.73 13.57 -16.12
N ARG A 170 -1.16 13.48 -14.92
CA ARG A 170 -0.83 14.65 -14.08
C ARG A 170 0.54 15.24 -14.39
N GLN A 171 1.42 14.49 -15.05
CA GLN A 171 2.76 14.96 -15.36
C GLN A 171 2.77 15.74 -16.68
N PHE A 172 3.06 17.03 -16.58
CA PHE A 172 3.08 17.95 -17.72
C PHE A 172 4.21 17.65 -18.73
N TYR A 173 5.32 17.09 -18.26
CA TYR A 173 6.55 16.92 -19.06
C TYR A 173 6.62 15.63 -19.87
N ILE A 174 5.62 14.76 -19.78
CA ILE A 174 5.66 13.42 -20.36
C ILE A 174 4.47 13.30 -21.32
N ALA A 175 4.73 13.49 -22.61
CA ALA A 175 3.78 13.11 -23.65
C ALA A 175 3.80 11.58 -23.83
N ASP A 176 2.63 11.00 -24.14
CA ASP A 176 2.49 9.58 -24.45
C ASP A 176 3.19 9.18 -25.76
#